data_AF-A0AAE9D027-F1
#
_entry.id   AF-A0AAE9D027-F1
#
_cell.length_a   1.000
_cell.length_b   1.000
_cell.length_c   1.000
_cell.angle_alpha   90.00
_cell.angle_beta   90.00
_cell.angle_gamma   90.00
#
_symmetry.space_group_name_H-M   'P 1'
#
loop_
_entity.id
_entity.type
_entity.pdbx_description
1 polymer ?
#
loop_
_entity_poly.entity_id
_entity_poly.type
_entity_poly.pdbx_seq_one_letter_code
_entity_poly.pdbx_strand_id
1 'polypeptide(L)'
;MGNLPFLLLPQFILLVLRNVCRSVGWMKHVCNSRIAFRIYSTSEKCPSITGTPVLVGGTIVSRTYPLLGGIFPTYQEFNLTLKSDVWTFQSSVFYSCYIGYIPLKRDKYVMCMNIIQTETCINRTQAVAGCAEFNSIGLMGIANLEESSYIRNVAMGLISKQSSNKTYTSLGFWMDGIRKPTCKYPQPKSASCNGTNEFNYNDISAPNPTFHWAPRQPDGLLNNPPDSNCLYLKVDQNGNSGVDDAPCSSSENVTANVCMKGYLCGIYAAENYIT
;
A
#
# COMPACT_ATOMS: atom_id res chain seq x y z
N MET A 1 8.61 -30.81 2.37
CA MET A 1 8.84 -29.98 3.57
C MET A 1 9.43 -28.66 3.10
N GLY A 2 8.58 -27.69 2.77
CA GLY A 2 8.98 -26.46 2.10
C GLY A 2 9.15 -25.33 3.10
N ASN A 3 10.38 -24.80 3.18
CA ASN A 3 10.74 -23.61 3.94
C ASN A 3 9.89 -22.41 3.50
N LEU A 4 9.20 -21.76 4.45
CA LEU A 4 8.63 -20.44 4.26
C LEU A 4 9.76 -19.42 4.03
N PRO A 5 9.64 -18.51 3.05
CA PRO A 5 10.62 -17.46 2.86
C PRO A 5 10.49 -16.43 3.98
N PHE A 6 11.62 -16.11 4.59
CA PHE A 6 11.81 -15.01 5.53
C PHE A 6 11.30 -13.70 4.89
N LEU A 7 10.20 -13.17 5.41
CA LEU A 7 9.74 -11.81 5.14
C LEU A 7 10.73 -10.83 5.76
N LEU A 8 11.24 -9.93 4.91
CA LEU A 8 12.14 -8.83 5.26
C LEU A 8 11.59 -8.02 6.45
N LEU A 9 12.43 -7.88 7.47
CA LEU A 9 12.16 -7.18 8.74
C LEU A 9 11.98 -5.66 8.50
N PRO A 10 10.89 -5.04 9.00
CA PRO A 10 10.81 -3.57 9.09
C PRO A 10 11.70 -3.05 10.24
N GLN A 11 12.42 -1.96 9.98
CA GLN A 11 13.30 -1.28 10.94
C GLN A 11 12.53 -0.55 12.06
N PHE A 12 13.23 -0.27 13.18
CA PHE A 12 12.68 -0.21 14.53
C PHE A 12 12.69 1.20 15.16
N ILE A 13 11.62 1.58 15.87
CA ILE A 13 11.65 2.69 16.84
C ILE A 13 11.91 2.10 18.24
N LEU A 14 13.01 2.53 18.86
CA LEU A 14 13.35 2.19 20.25
C LEU A 14 12.78 3.27 21.19
N LEU A 15 11.67 2.98 21.86
CA LEU A 15 11.22 3.80 22.99
C LEU A 15 11.93 3.33 24.25
N VAL A 16 12.52 4.25 25.01
CA VAL A 16 13.31 3.93 26.20
C VAL A 16 12.66 4.61 27.40
N LEU A 17 12.16 3.83 28.36
CA LEU A 17 11.72 4.32 29.66
C LEU A 17 12.73 3.95 30.75
N ARG A 18 13.00 4.87 31.68
CA ARG A 18 13.62 4.55 32.98
C ARG A 18 12.51 4.03 33.90
N ASN A 19 12.66 2.81 34.41
CA ASN A 19 11.78 2.28 35.45
C ASN A 19 11.91 3.12 36.74
N VAL A 20 10.82 3.70 37.21
CA VAL A 20 10.69 4.23 38.59
C VAL A 20 9.87 3.20 39.37
N CYS A 21 10.43 2.67 40.45
CA CYS A 21 9.91 1.51 41.15
C CYS A 21 8.50 1.75 41.74
N ARG A 22 7.45 1.20 41.11
CA ARG A 22 6.22 0.69 41.74
C ARG A 22 5.41 -0.17 40.75
N SER A 23 4.75 -1.19 41.29
CA SER A 23 4.40 -2.48 40.66
C SER A 23 3.24 -2.48 39.66
N VAL A 24 3.46 -3.06 38.46
CA VAL A 24 2.47 -3.76 37.61
C VAL A 24 3.19 -4.92 36.89
N GLY A 25 2.77 -6.17 37.08
CA GLY A 25 3.33 -7.38 36.42
C GLY A 25 2.78 -7.61 35.01
N TRP A 26 3.38 -8.39 34.10
CA TRP A 26 4.50 -9.34 34.17
C TRP A 26 5.47 -9.15 32.99
N MET A 27 6.65 -8.60 33.28
CA MET A 27 7.92 -8.91 32.61
C MET A 27 8.96 -9.08 33.71
N LYS A 28 9.97 -9.95 33.54
CA LYS A 28 10.99 -10.26 34.56
C LYS A 28 11.44 -8.97 35.28
N HIS A 29 11.13 -8.93 36.57
CA HIS A 29 11.24 -7.76 37.42
C HIS A 29 12.71 -7.44 37.69
N VAL A 30 13.33 -6.64 36.83
CA VAL A 30 14.70 -6.15 37.02
C VAL A 30 14.67 -4.62 37.14
N CYS A 31 15.07 -4.12 38.30
CA CYS A 31 15.18 -2.68 38.55
C CYS A 31 16.18 -2.06 37.57
N ASN A 32 15.92 -0.83 37.09
CA ASN A 32 16.68 -0.14 36.04
C ASN A 32 16.62 -0.74 34.61
N SER A 33 15.78 -1.74 34.35
CA SER A 33 15.53 -2.20 32.99
C SER A 33 14.65 -1.20 32.22
N ARG A 34 14.99 -0.99 30.94
CA ARG A 34 14.22 -0.18 30.01
C ARG A 34 13.19 -1.06 29.32
N ILE A 35 11.91 -0.69 29.38
CA ILE A 35 10.85 -1.33 28.60
C ILE A 35 10.69 -0.55 27.30
N ALA A 36 10.84 -1.23 26.17
CA ALA A 36 10.59 -0.66 24.86
C ALA A 36 9.27 -1.18 24.32
N PHE A 37 8.38 -0.27 23.91
CA PHE A 37 7.19 -0.62 23.16
C PHE A 37 7.49 -0.52 21.66
N ARG A 38 7.11 -1.55 20.91
CA ARG A 38 7.15 -1.56 19.44
C ARG A 38 5.88 -0.88 18.94
N ILE A 39 6.03 0.28 18.31
CA ILE A 39 4.96 0.87 17.51
C ILE A 39 5.19 0.43 16.06
N TYR A 40 4.18 -0.15 15.41
CA TYR A 40 4.27 -0.52 13.99
C TYR A 40 4.25 0.78 13.17
N SER A 41 5.44 1.25 12.81
CA SER A 41 5.61 2.33 11.84
C SER A 41 5.91 1.72 10.47
N THR A 42 5.27 2.29 9.46
CA THR A 42 5.38 1.98 8.04
C THR A 42 6.33 2.94 7.31
N SER A 43 6.90 3.91 8.04
CA SER A 43 7.94 4.82 7.52
C SER A 43 9.27 4.12 7.33
N GLU A 44 9.92 4.30 6.16
CA GLU A 44 11.29 3.81 5.88
C GLU A 44 12.36 4.50 6.72
N LYS A 45 12.05 5.65 7.35
CA LYS A 45 12.95 6.38 8.23
C LYS A 45 12.44 6.35 9.66
N CYS A 46 13.27 5.85 10.57
CA CYS A 46 13.09 6.06 12.00
C CYS A 46 13.23 7.57 12.30
N PRO A 47 12.38 8.17 13.13
CA PRO A 47 12.61 9.53 13.61
C PRO A 47 14.01 9.59 14.22
N SER A 48 14.83 10.55 13.78
CA SER A 48 16.12 10.81 14.43
C SER A 48 15.83 11.37 15.82
N ILE A 49 15.95 10.52 16.84
CA ILE A 49 15.81 10.92 18.24
C ILE A 49 17.22 11.20 18.75
N THR A 50 17.71 12.42 18.51
CA THR A 50 18.93 12.96 19.14
C THR A 50 18.78 13.21 20.64
N GLY A 51 17.70 12.72 21.24
CA GLY A 51 17.52 12.52 22.67
C GLY A 51 16.55 11.38 22.88
N THR A 52 16.70 10.63 23.98
CA THR A 52 15.66 9.69 24.44
C THR A 52 14.32 10.42 24.44
N PRO A 53 13.29 9.99 23.70
CA PRO A 53 11.98 10.62 23.81
C PRO A 53 11.44 10.24 25.19
N VAL A 54 11.66 11.12 26.17
CA VAL A 54 10.96 11.08 27.44
C VAL A 54 9.53 11.41 27.08
N LEU A 55 8.65 10.42 27.12
CA LEU A 55 7.23 10.63 26.90
C LEU A 55 6.74 11.50 28.06
N VAL A 56 6.58 12.79 27.78
CA VAL A 56 5.91 13.75 28.67
C VAL A 56 4.46 13.30 28.78
N GLY A 57 3.84 13.38 29.96
CA GLY A 57 2.45 12.96 30.14
C GLY A 57 1.54 13.55 29.06
N GLY A 58 0.72 12.71 28.44
CA GLY A 58 -0.08 13.07 27.27
C GLY A 58 -0.71 11.87 26.57
N THR A 59 -1.49 12.16 25.54
CA THR A 59 -2.16 11.15 24.71
C THR A 59 -1.58 11.16 23.29
N ILE A 60 -1.18 10.01 22.76
CA ILE A 60 -0.74 9.83 21.37
C ILE A 60 -1.61 8.76 20.68
N VAL A 61 -1.82 8.91 19.38
CA VAL A 61 -2.48 7.87 18.56
C VAL A 61 -1.42 6.93 17.99
N SER A 62 -1.60 5.64 18.21
CA SER A 62 -0.76 4.56 17.67
C SER A 62 -1.60 3.63 16.81
N ARG A 63 -0.96 2.86 15.93
CA ARG A 63 -1.62 1.89 15.04
C ARG A 63 -0.97 0.53 15.09
N THR A 64 -1.74 -0.52 14.88
CA THR A 64 -1.22 -1.88 14.70
C THR A 64 -1.98 -2.62 13.61
N TYR A 65 -1.33 -3.67 13.10
CA TYR A 65 -1.87 -4.59 12.11
C TYR A 65 -1.94 -6.01 12.68
N PRO A 66 -2.80 -6.29 13.67
CA PRO A 66 -2.90 -7.62 14.23
C PRO A 66 -3.60 -8.58 13.25
N LEU A 67 -3.46 -9.88 13.50
CA LEU A 67 -4.25 -10.90 12.82
C LEU A 67 -5.36 -11.35 13.76
N LEU A 68 -6.61 -11.00 13.44
CA LEU A 68 -7.77 -11.49 14.19
C LEU A 68 -7.88 -13.01 14.00
N GLY A 69 -7.91 -13.74 15.12
CA GLY A 69 -7.84 -15.20 15.12
C GLY A 69 -6.57 -15.78 14.50
N GLY A 70 -5.51 -14.97 14.33
CA GLY A 70 -4.29 -15.37 13.63
C GLY A 70 -4.40 -15.45 12.10
N ILE A 71 -5.54 -15.04 11.53
CA ILE A 71 -5.85 -15.29 10.11
C ILE A 71 -6.25 -14.02 9.36
N PHE A 72 -7.11 -13.17 9.94
CA PHE A 72 -7.64 -12.00 9.24
C PHE A 72 -6.81 -10.75 9.53
N PRO A 73 -6.21 -10.11 8.51
CA PRO A 73 -5.52 -8.84 8.67
C PRO A 73 -6.47 -7.77 9.20
N THR A 74 -6.07 -7.09 10.27
CA THR A 74 -6.83 -5.97 10.81
C THR A 74 -6.01 -4.70 10.90
N TYR A 75 -6.69 -3.57 10.94
CA TYR A 75 -6.13 -2.26 11.24
C TYR A 75 -6.82 -1.73 12.49
N GLN A 76 -6.04 -1.24 13.43
CA GLN A 76 -6.57 -0.75 14.70
C GLN A 76 -5.77 0.44 15.20
N GLU A 77 -6.49 1.49 15.61
CA GLU A 77 -5.92 2.69 16.23
C GLU A 77 -6.12 2.65 17.75
N PHE A 78 -5.10 3.09 18.49
CA PHE A 78 -5.09 3.15 19.94
C PHE A 78 -4.76 4.56 20.41
N ASN A 79 -5.55 5.07 21.33
CA ASN A 79 -5.17 6.19 22.18
C ASN A 79 -4.29 5.65 23.31
N LEU A 80 -3.02 6.04 23.29
CA LEU A 80 -2.03 5.73 24.31
C LEU A 80 -1.93 6.92 25.25
N THR A 81 -2.34 6.76 26.50
CA THR A 81 -2.21 7.82 27.52
C THR A 81 -1.22 7.39 28.58
N LEU A 82 -0.21 8.23 28.83
CA LEU A 82 0.67 8.11 29.99
C LEU A 82 0.24 9.12 31.06
N LYS A 83 -0.27 8.62 32.18
CA LYS A 83 -0.65 9.45 33.34
C LYS A 83 -0.24 8.76 34.62
N SER A 84 0.46 9.49 35.50
CA SER A 84 0.93 8.98 36.79
C SER A 84 1.72 7.67 36.66
N ASP A 85 2.63 7.60 35.69
CA ASP A 85 3.45 6.42 35.37
C ASP A 85 2.67 5.17 34.93
N VAL A 86 1.37 5.29 34.61
CA VAL A 86 0.54 4.22 34.07
C VAL A 86 0.24 4.48 32.59
N TRP A 87 0.54 3.48 31.76
CA TRP A 87 0.14 3.44 30.36
C TRP A 87 -1.26 2.87 30.22
N THR A 88 -2.15 3.63 29.59
CA THR A 88 -3.49 3.17 29.22
C THR A 88 -3.60 3.11 27.71
N PHE A 89 -4.01 1.94 27.19
CA PHE A 89 -4.25 1.69 25.78
C PHE A 89 -5.75 1.61 25.58
N GLN A 90 -6.33 2.55 24.85
CA GLN A 90 -7.76 2.57 24.57
C GLN A 90 -7.99 2.51 23.07
N SER A 91 -8.79 1.54 22.66
CA SER A 91 -9.31 1.40 21.30
C SER A 91 -10.77 1.03 21.43
N SER A 92 -11.63 1.65 20.63
CA SER A 92 -13.06 1.32 20.56
C SER A 92 -13.42 0.49 19.33
N VAL A 93 -12.62 0.60 18.27
CA VAL A 93 -12.90 -0.03 16.97
C VAL A 93 -11.65 -0.67 16.37
N PHE A 94 -11.87 -1.71 15.57
CA PHE A 94 -10.87 -2.27 14.65
C PHE A 94 -11.52 -2.59 13.32
N TYR A 95 -10.72 -2.56 12.26
CA TYR A 95 -11.15 -2.77 10.89
C TYR A 95 -10.55 -4.06 10.36
N SER A 96 -11.35 -5.01 9.88
CA SER A 96 -10.86 -6.30 9.37
C SER A 96 -11.01 -6.44 7.87
N CYS A 97 -10.09 -7.21 7.28
CA CYS A 97 -10.10 -7.60 5.88
C CYS A 97 -10.20 -9.12 5.73
N TYR A 98 -10.77 -9.54 4.61
CA TYR A 98 -10.67 -10.94 4.18
C TYR A 98 -9.20 -11.35 3.95
N ILE A 99 -8.93 -12.65 4.05
CA ILE A 99 -7.61 -13.22 3.82
C ILE A 99 -7.11 -12.80 2.43
N GLY A 100 -5.84 -12.40 2.37
CA GLY A 100 -5.19 -11.93 1.14
C GLY A 100 -5.35 -10.43 0.88
N TYR A 101 -6.29 -9.75 1.56
CA TYR A 101 -6.40 -8.30 1.52
C TYR A 101 -5.67 -7.67 2.70
N ILE A 102 -5.13 -6.47 2.49
CA ILE A 102 -4.47 -5.69 3.53
C ILE A 102 -5.27 -4.44 3.83
N PRO A 103 -5.55 -4.15 5.11
CA PRO A 103 -6.22 -2.92 5.49
C PRO A 103 -5.23 -1.76 5.37
N LEU A 104 -5.61 -0.71 4.66
CA LEU A 104 -4.83 0.49 4.46
C LEU A 104 -5.71 1.68 4.88
N LYS A 105 -5.25 2.41 5.90
CA LYS A 105 -5.94 3.61 6.38
C LYS A 105 -5.72 4.75 5.39
N ARG A 106 -6.81 5.30 4.90
CA ARG A 106 -6.91 6.58 4.17
C ARG A 106 -7.64 7.58 5.06
N ASP A 107 -7.68 8.85 4.67
CA ASP A 107 -8.23 9.92 5.52
C ASP A 107 -9.61 9.57 6.11
N LYS A 108 -10.56 9.18 5.24
CA LYS A 108 -11.95 8.87 5.64
C LYS A 108 -12.23 7.40 5.86
N TYR A 109 -11.50 6.51 5.20
CA TYR A 109 -11.85 5.09 5.12
C TYR A 109 -10.66 4.20 5.48
N VAL A 110 -10.94 2.99 5.94
CA VAL A 110 -9.96 1.90 5.89
C VAL A 110 -10.33 1.01 4.72
N MET A 111 -9.42 0.89 3.75
CA MET A 111 -9.63 0.10 2.55
C MET A 111 -8.91 -1.22 2.67
N CYS A 112 -9.59 -2.32 2.43
CA CYS A 112 -8.95 -3.62 2.21
C CYS A 112 -8.51 -3.69 0.76
N MET A 113 -7.21 -3.70 0.50
CA MET A 113 -6.65 -3.69 -0.85
C MET A 113 -5.87 -4.97 -1.15
N ASN A 114 -5.90 -5.39 -2.41
CA ASN A 114 -5.16 -6.54 -2.88
C ASN A 114 -4.70 -6.37 -4.34
N ILE A 115 -3.55 -6.95 -4.66
CA ILE A 115 -3.09 -7.14 -6.04
C ILE A 115 -3.51 -8.54 -6.47
N ILE A 116 -4.39 -8.59 -7.46
CA ILE A 116 -4.90 -9.84 -8.00
C ILE A 116 -4.08 -10.19 -9.23
N GLN A 117 -3.29 -11.27 -9.14
CA GLN A 117 -2.50 -11.79 -10.26
C GLN A 117 -3.37 -12.71 -11.13
N THR A 118 -3.25 -12.59 -12.44
CA THR A 118 -3.93 -13.44 -13.42
C THR A 118 -3.00 -14.44 -14.09
N GLU A 119 -3.56 -15.55 -14.57
CA GLU A 119 -2.81 -16.58 -15.29
C GLU A 119 -2.33 -16.09 -16.66
N THR A 120 -3.13 -15.29 -17.34
CA THR A 120 -2.83 -14.70 -18.64
C THR A 120 -2.65 -13.18 -18.53
N CYS A 121 -2.08 -12.58 -19.58
CA CYS A 121 -1.99 -11.14 -19.69
C CYS A 121 -3.37 -10.57 -20.07
N ILE A 122 -3.83 -9.55 -19.36
CA ILE A 122 -5.18 -9.01 -19.50
C ILE A 122 -5.17 -7.51 -19.84
N ASN A 123 -6.19 -7.05 -20.53
CA ASN A 123 -6.40 -5.61 -20.74
C ASN A 123 -7.15 -4.98 -19.56
N ARG A 124 -7.30 -3.65 -19.60
CA ARG A 124 -7.94 -2.93 -18.49
C ARG A 124 -9.43 -3.26 -18.33
N THR A 125 -10.15 -3.51 -19.42
CA THR A 125 -11.58 -3.87 -19.35
C THR A 125 -11.77 -5.18 -18.58
N GLN A 126 -10.91 -6.16 -18.84
CA GLN A 126 -10.87 -7.42 -18.09
C GLN A 126 -10.49 -7.19 -16.62
N ALA A 127 -9.54 -6.30 -16.33
CA ALA A 127 -9.18 -5.94 -14.95
C ALA A 127 -10.34 -5.31 -14.16
N VAL A 128 -11.11 -4.41 -14.79
CA VAL A 128 -12.29 -3.81 -14.16
C VAL A 128 -13.34 -4.87 -13.86
N ALA A 129 -13.63 -5.75 -14.82
CA ALA A 129 -14.55 -6.87 -14.63
C ALA A 129 -14.08 -7.79 -13.49
N GLY A 130 -12.78 -8.09 -13.45
CA GLY A 130 -12.17 -8.90 -12.39
C GLY A 130 -12.36 -8.29 -11.00
N CYS A 131 -12.18 -6.97 -10.82
CA CYS A 131 -12.48 -6.33 -9.54
C CYS A 131 -13.95 -6.49 -9.11
N ALA A 132 -14.89 -6.43 -10.05
CA ALA A 132 -16.31 -6.58 -9.75
C ALA A 132 -16.64 -7.97 -9.16
N GLU A 133 -15.93 -9.02 -9.58
CA GLU A 133 -16.10 -10.39 -9.05
C GLU A 133 -15.76 -10.48 -7.55
N PHE A 134 -14.92 -9.60 -7.03
CA PHE A 134 -14.55 -9.53 -5.61
C PHE A 134 -15.37 -8.51 -4.82
N ASN A 135 -16.51 -8.06 -5.35
CA ASN A 135 -17.32 -6.97 -4.78
C ASN A 135 -16.52 -5.68 -4.56
N SER A 136 -15.44 -5.51 -5.32
CA SER A 136 -14.61 -4.31 -5.23
C SER A 136 -15.36 -3.10 -5.75
N ILE A 137 -15.06 -1.93 -5.18
CA ILE A 137 -15.58 -0.64 -5.65
C ILE A 137 -14.96 -0.20 -7.00
N GLY A 138 -14.02 -0.99 -7.54
CA GLY A 138 -13.39 -0.78 -8.84
C GLY A 138 -11.88 -0.99 -8.77
N LEU A 139 -11.18 -0.60 -9.84
CA LEU A 139 -9.74 -0.45 -9.77
C LEU A 139 -9.42 0.67 -8.77
N MET A 140 -8.39 0.46 -7.96
CA MET A 140 -8.01 1.42 -6.92
C MET A 140 -6.90 2.35 -7.39
N GLY A 141 -6.93 3.58 -6.92
CA GLY A 141 -5.79 4.49 -6.94
C GLY A 141 -4.84 4.19 -5.77
N ILE A 142 -3.72 4.91 -5.71
CA ILE A 142 -2.76 4.85 -4.60
C ILE A 142 -2.82 6.18 -3.86
N ALA A 143 -3.33 6.21 -2.63
CA ALA A 143 -3.64 7.47 -1.95
C ALA A 143 -2.40 8.23 -1.47
N ASN A 144 -1.33 7.54 -1.10
CA ASN A 144 -0.13 8.15 -0.53
C ASN A 144 1.13 7.29 -0.80
N LEU A 145 2.32 7.85 -0.53
CA LEU A 145 3.60 7.17 -0.77
C LEU A 145 3.83 5.92 0.09
N GLU A 146 3.23 5.87 1.27
CA GLU A 146 3.31 4.70 2.16
C GLU A 146 2.55 3.52 1.53
N GLU A 147 1.32 3.77 1.06
CA GLU A 147 0.52 2.85 0.29
C GLU A 147 1.24 2.40 -0.98
N SER A 148 1.86 3.36 -1.69
CA SER A 148 2.65 3.09 -2.89
C SER A 148 3.79 2.10 -2.63
N SER A 149 4.55 2.32 -1.57
CA SER A 149 5.68 1.46 -1.19
C SER A 149 5.23 0.06 -0.81
N TYR A 150 4.11 -0.05 -0.09
CA TYR A 150 3.53 -1.33 0.28
C TYR A 150 3.06 -2.13 -0.94
N ILE A 151 2.22 -1.53 -1.79
CA ILE A 151 1.67 -2.15 -3.01
C ILE A 151 2.81 -2.56 -3.95
N ARG A 152 3.81 -1.69 -4.12
CA ARG A 152 5.03 -1.99 -4.89
C ARG A 152 5.75 -3.24 -4.40
N ASN A 153 5.96 -3.38 -3.09
CA ASN A 153 6.65 -4.54 -2.53
C ASN A 153 5.85 -5.83 -2.73
N VAL A 154 4.51 -5.77 -2.61
CA VAL A 154 3.63 -6.91 -2.94
C VAL A 154 3.78 -7.29 -4.41
N ALA A 155 3.67 -6.31 -5.32
CA ALA A 155 3.80 -6.52 -6.77
C ALA A 155 5.15 -7.13 -7.16
N MET A 156 6.24 -6.61 -6.58
CA MET A 156 7.60 -7.13 -6.78
C MET A 156 7.72 -8.61 -6.40
N GLY A 157 7.07 -9.02 -5.30
CA GLY A 157 7.04 -10.41 -4.84
C GLY A 157 6.29 -11.38 -5.78
N LEU A 158 5.54 -10.88 -6.76
CA LEU A 158 4.81 -11.68 -7.75
C LEU A 158 5.62 -11.98 -9.01
N ILE A 159 6.75 -11.30 -9.23
CA ILE A 159 7.60 -11.50 -10.41
C ILE A 159 8.14 -12.93 -10.48
N SER A 160 8.55 -13.50 -9.35
CA SER A 160 9.05 -14.88 -9.27
C SER A 160 7.94 -15.94 -9.28
N LYS A 161 6.66 -15.53 -9.22
CA LYS A 161 5.49 -16.41 -9.11
C LYS A 161 4.68 -16.48 -10.40
N GLN A 162 5.26 -16.08 -11.53
CA GLN A 162 4.59 -16.13 -12.83
C GLN A 162 4.18 -17.56 -13.17
N SER A 163 2.89 -17.78 -13.42
CA SER A 163 2.31 -19.08 -13.76
C SER A 163 2.29 -19.41 -15.26
N SER A 164 2.95 -18.61 -16.10
CA SER A 164 2.90 -18.76 -17.57
C SER A 164 4.15 -19.43 -18.16
N ASN A 165 3.95 -20.17 -19.26
CA ASN A 165 5.02 -20.79 -20.06
C ASN A 165 6.01 -19.77 -20.67
N LYS A 166 5.60 -18.50 -20.75
CA LYS A 166 6.46 -17.36 -21.10
C LYS A 166 6.77 -16.57 -19.83
N THR A 167 8.06 -16.39 -19.55
CA THR A 167 8.55 -15.57 -18.45
C THR A 167 8.78 -14.14 -18.95
N TYR A 168 8.08 -13.18 -18.34
CA TYR A 168 8.27 -11.77 -18.62
C TYR A 168 9.28 -11.18 -17.63
N THR A 169 10.14 -10.28 -18.10
CA THR A 169 11.10 -9.58 -17.25
C THR A 169 10.44 -8.47 -16.43
N SER A 170 9.22 -8.09 -16.81
CA SER A 170 8.43 -7.08 -16.12
C SER A 170 6.95 -7.47 -16.09
N LEU A 171 6.29 -7.14 -14.98
CA LEU A 171 4.85 -7.29 -14.81
C LEU A 171 4.19 -5.92 -14.67
N GLY A 172 2.98 -5.81 -15.20
CA GLY A 172 2.10 -4.67 -15.02
C GLY A 172 0.84 -5.07 -14.25
N PHE A 173 0.37 -4.19 -13.38
CA PHE A 173 -0.88 -4.35 -12.64
C PHE A 173 -1.78 -3.15 -12.89
N TRP A 174 -2.91 -3.35 -13.55
CA TRP A 174 -3.85 -2.27 -13.84
C TRP A 174 -4.32 -1.60 -12.55
N MET A 175 -4.38 -0.27 -12.58
CA MET A 175 -4.85 0.54 -11.47
C MET A 175 -5.81 1.62 -11.98
N ASP A 176 -6.36 2.40 -11.05
CA ASP A 176 -7.22 3.49 -11.43
C ASP A 176 -6.45 4.64 -12.08
N GLY A 177 -7.13 5.36 -12.98
CA GLY A 177 -6.55 6.42 -13.79
C GLY A 177 -6.83 6.23 -15.27
N ILE A 178 -7.67 7.11 -15.81
CA ILE A 178 -7.96 7.22 -17.25
C ILE A 178 -7.62 8.62 -17.71
N ARG A 179 -6.79 8.73 -18.74
CA ARG A 179 -6.35 10.02 -19.29
C ARG A 179 -7.54 10.87 -19.69
N LYS A 180 -7.58 12.09 -19.19
CA LYS A 180 -8.61 13.09 -19.48
C LYS A 180 -8.69 13.32 -20.99
N PRO A 181 -9.88 13.45 -21.59
CA PRO A 181 -10.02 13.79 -23.01
C PRO A 181 -9.26 15.07 -23.39
N THR A 182 -9.18 16.04 -22.47
CA THR A 182 -8.43 17.31 -22.64
C THR A 182 -6.91 17.16 -22.54
N CYS A 183 -6.41 15.98 -22.16
CA CYS A 183 -4.98 15.67 -22.07
C CYS A 183 -4.60 14.51 -23.00
N LYS A 184 -5.30 14.41 -24.15
CA LYS A 184 -4.98 13.49 -25.25
C LYS A 184 -4.49 14.27 -26.47
N TYR A 185 -3.74 13.61 -27.35
CA TYR A 185 -3.35 14.20 -28.63
C TYR A 185 -4.58 14.77 -29.37
N PRO A 186 -4.47 15.96 -29.99
CA PRO A 186 -3.25 16.75 -30.25
C PRO A 186 -2.82 17.73 -29.15
N GLN A 187 -3.35 17.61 -27.93
CA GLN A 187 -3.07 18.59 -26.88
C GLN A 187 -1.60 18.54 -26.42
N PRO A 188 -0.93 19.70 -26.27
CA PRO A 188 0.45 19.76 -25.78
C PRO A 188 0.51 19.53 -24.26
N LYS A 189 1.71 19.17 -23.74
CA LYS A 189 1.95 19.16 -22.30
C LYS A 189 1.73 20.55 -21.71
N SER A 190 1.06 20.60 -20.56
CA SER A 190 0.73 21.81 -19.82
C SER A 190 0.67 21.48 -18.32
N ALA A 191 0.56 22.47 -17.44
CA ALA A 191 0.46 22.21 -16.00
C ALA A 191 -0.75 21.31 -15.63
N SER A 192 -1.88 21.46 -16.34
CA SER A 192 -3.08 20.63 -16.18
C SER A 192 -2.95 19.26 -16.84
N CYS A 193 -2.04 19.12 -17.81
CA CYS A 193 -1.72 17.87 -18.47
C CYS A 193 -0.25 17.49 -18.23
N ASN A 194 0.11 17.39 -16.94
CA ASN A 194 1.39 16.87 -16.48
C ASN A 194 1.22 15.94 -15.27
N GLY A 195 1.80 14.74 -15.33
CA GLY A 195 1.82 13.78 -14.22
C GLY A 195 0.42 13.26 -13.89
N THR A 196 0.08 13.21 -12.60
CA THR A 196 -1.23 12.68 -12.14
C THR A 196 -2.40 13.57 -12.57
N ASN A 197 -2.15 14.84 -12.86
CA ASN A 197 -3.18 15.78 -13.31
C ASN A 197 -3.75 15.43 -14.69
N GLU A 198 -3.04 14.62 -15.49
CA GLU A 198 -3.48 14.17 -16.82
C GLU A 198 -4.66 13.18 -16.77
N PHE A 199 -4.97 12.62 -15.60
CA PHE A 199 -5.88 11.48 -15.45
C PHE A 199 -7.11 11.83 -14.58
N ASN A 200 -8.22 11.18 -14.90
CA ASN A 200 -9.39 11.08 -14.04
C ASN A 200 -9.31 9.80 -13.22
N TYR A 201 -9.69 9.90 -11.96
CA TYR A 201 -9.71 8.79 -11.00
C TYR A 201 -11.15 8.56 -10.54
N ASN A 202 -11.60 7.32 -10.63
CA ASN A 202 -12.89 6.87 -10.14
C ASN A 202 -12.84 6.44 -8.66
N ASP A 203 -11.66 6.12 -8.14
CA ASP A 203 -11.44 5.83 -6.73
C ASP A 203 -11.61 7.11 -5.89
N ILE A 204 -12.83 7.33 -5.42
CA ILE A 204 -13.21 8.47 -4.58
C ILE A 204 -12.44 8.55 -3.26
N SER A 205 -11.83 7.45 -2.83
CA SER A 205 -11.02 7.40 -1.61
C SER A 205 -9.56 7.76 -1.84
N ALA A 206 -9.13 7.91 -3.11
CA ALA A 206 -7.82 8.40 -3.51
C ALA A 206 -7.92 9.44 -4.67
N PRO A 207 -8.65 10.57 -4.48
CA PRO A 207 -8.90 11.53 -5.56
C PRO A 207 -7.63 12.30 -6.01
N ASN A 208 -6.62 12.35 -5.14
CA ASN A 208 -5.32 12.96 -5.41
C ASN A 208 -4.23 11.89 -5.18
N PRO A 209 -4.08 10.93 -6.11
CA PRO A 209 -3.19 9.81 -5.87
C PRO A 209 -1.73 10.27 -5.88
N THR A 210 -0.92 9.62 -5.04
CA THR A 210 0.49 9.93 -4.88
C THR A 210 1.32 8.67 -5.04
N PHE A 211 2.17 8.66 -6.06
CA PHE A 211 3.03 7.54 -6.40
C PHE A 211 4.23 8.03 -7.21
N HIS A 212 5.22 7.15 -7.38
CA HIS A 212 6.35 7.40 -8.26
C HIS A 212 6.04 6.94 -9.68
N TRP A 213 6.26 7.83 -10.65
CA TRP A 213 6.26 7.49 -12.06
C TRP A 213 7.45 6.60 -12.39
N ALA A 214 7.27 5.66 -13.31
CA ALA A 214 8.38 5.00 -13.97
C ALA A 214 9.20 6.05 -14.76
N PRO A 215 10.50 5.80 -15.03
CA PRO A 215 11.35 6.76 -15.72
C PRO A 215 10.73 7.23 -17.04
N ARG A 216 10.62 8.56 -17.19
CA ARG A 216 10.04 9.29 -18.35
C ARG A 216 8.51 9.23 -18.48
N GLN A 217 7.79 8.74 -17.47
CA GLN A 217 6.32 8.69 -17.47
C GLN A 217 5.66 9.89 -16.78
N PRO A 218 4.39 10.22 -17.12
CA PRO A 218 3.60 9.65 -18.23
C PRO A 218 4.03 10.20 -19.59
N ASP A 219 4.00 9.34 -20.62
CA ASP A 219 4.49 9.64 -21.97
C ASP A 219 3.43 9.48 -23.08
N GLY A 220 2.16 9.21 -22.74
CA GLY A 220 1.08 9.02 -23.71
C GLY A 220 0.73 10.18 -24.66
N LEU A 221 1.31 11.37 -24.47
CA LEU A 221 1.25 12.49 -25.43
C LEU A 221 2.44 12.51 -26.41
N LEU A 222 3.50 11.78 -26.08
CA LEU A 222 4.79 11.75 -26.77
C LEU A 222 5.05 10.40 -27.47
N ASN A 223 4.26 9.37 -27.15
CA ASN A 223 4.36 8.06 -27.80
C ASN A 223 3.70 8.07 -29.19
N ASN A 224 3.98 7.02 -29.97
CA ASN A 224 3.47 6.84 -31.32
C ASN A 224 2.93 5.41 -31.52
N PRO A 225 1.62 5.21 -31.69
CA PRO A 225 0.57 6.23 -31.66
C PRO A 225 0.37 6.86 -30.26
N PRO A 226 -0.23 8.06 -30.16
CA PRO A 226 -0.45 8.75 -28.88
C PRO A 226 -1.68 8.20 -28.13
N ASP A 227 -1.64 6.93 -27.76
CA ASP A 227 -2.79 6.19 -27.24
C ASP A 227 -2.60 5.56 -25.85
N SER A 228 -1.50 5.86 -25.15
CA SER A 228 -1.33 5.45 -23.75
C SER A 228 -2.26 6.25 -22.85
N ASN A 229 -3.39 5.65 -22.47
CA ASN A 229 -4.51 6.35 -21.85
C ASN A 229 -4.87 5.81 -20.46
N CYS A 230 -4.24 4.72 -20.02
CA CYS A 230 -4.62 4.00 -18.81
C CYS A 230 -3.41 3.67 -17.95
N LEU A 231 -3.56 3.80 -16.63
CA LEU A 231 -2.47 3.61 -15.68
C LEU A 231 -2.31 2.15 -15.23
N TYR A 232 -1.06 1.75 -15.07
CA TYR A 232 -0.69 0.48 -14.44
C TYR A 232 0.56 0.66 -13.58
N LEU A 233 0.68 -0.12 -12.51
CA LEU A 233 1.91 -0.26 -11.74
C LEU A 233 2.82 -1.26 -12.43
N LYS A 234 4.00 -0.81 -12.86
CA LYS A 234 5.05 -1.65 -13.43
C LYS A 234 6.05 -2.06 -12.36
N VAL A 235 6.46 -3.32 -12.41
CA VAL A 235 7.56 -3.89 -11.61
C VAL A 235 8.45 -4.76 -12.50
N ASP A 236 9.75 -4.80 -12.25
CA ASP A 236 10.70 -5.62 -13.01
C ASP A 236 11.63 -6.47 -12.15
N GLN A 237 12.22 -7.49 -12.76
CA GLN A 237 13.10 -8.45 -12.08
C GLN A 237 14.37 -7.83 -11.47
N ASN A 238 14.73 -6.61 -11.86
CA ASN A 238 15.91 -5.89 -11.37
C ASN A 238 15.57 -4.98 -10.18
N GLY A 239 14.33 -4.96 -9.71
CA GLY A 239 13.89 -4.11 -8.60
C GLY A 239 13.36 -2.74 -9.04
N ASN A 240 13.33 -2.43 -10.34
CA ASN A 240 12.74 -1.18 -10.79
C ASN A 240 11.22 -1.29 -10.77
N SER A 241 10.58 -0.16 -10.46
CA SER A 241 9.14 -0.07 -10.40
C SER A 241 8.68 1.37 -10.53
N GLY A 242 7.40 1.54 -10.86
CA GLY A 242 6.77 2.84 -10.98
C GLY A 242 5.46 2.74 -11.76
N VAL A 243 4.64 3.78 -11.68
CA VAL A 243 3.42 3.87 -12.46
C VAL A 243 3.77 4.30 -13.89
N ASP A 244 3.13 3.67 -14.85
CA ASP A 244 3.35 3.84 -16.28
C ASP A 244 1.96 3.88 -16.95
N ASP A 245 1.88 4.41 -18.18
CA ASP A 245 0.65 4.49 -18.96
C ASP A 245 0.75 3.68 -20.25
N ALA A 246 -0.35 3.00 -20.59
CA ALA A 246 -0.45 2.13 -21.75
C ALA A 246 -1.82 2.28 -22.43
N PRO A 247 -1.96 1.81 -23.68
CA PRO A 247 -3.27 1.71 -24.31
C PRO A 247 -4.17 0.81 -23.47
N CYS A 248 -5.40 1.27 -23.22
CA CYS A 248 -6.32 0.57 -22.32
C CYS A 248 -6.68 -0.85 -22.80
N SER A 249 -6.56 -1.10 -24.11
CA SER A 249 -6.79 -2.38 -24.78
C SER A 249 -5.57 -3.30 -24.78
N SER A 250 -4.38 -2.80 -24.45
CA SER A 250 -3.16 -3.61 -24.42
C SER A 250 -3.22 -4.63 -23.29
N SER A 251 -2.84 -5.87 -23.57
CA SER A 251 -2.56 -6.87 -22.53
C SER A 251 -1.06 -7.04 -22.29
N GLU A 252 -0.24 -6.68 -23.28
CA GLU A 252 1.21 -6.84 -23.26
C GLU A 252 1.90 -5.67 -23.94
N ASN A 253 3.12 -5.36 -23.51
CA ASN A 253 4.08 -4.57 -24.27
C ASN A 253 5.26 -5.48 -24.62
N VAL A 254 5.28 -5.99 -25.85
CA VAL A 254 6.29 -6.95 -26.32
C VAL A 254 7.69 -6.34 -26.33
N THR A 255 7.83 -5.09 -26.79
CA THR A 255 9.12 -4.39 -26.88
C THR A 255 9.75 -4.19 -25.50
N ALA A 256 8.95 -3.83 -24.50
CA ALA A 256 9.40 -3.67 -23.12
C ALA A 256 9.34 -4.97 -22.30
N ASN A 257 8.93 -6.09 -22.91
CA ASN A 257 8.69 -7.39 -22.28
C ASN A 257 7.85 -7.28 -20.99
N VAL A 258 6.76 -6.51 -21.05
CA VAL A 258 5.79 -6.32 -19.96
C VAL A 258 4.54 -7.13 -20.26
N CYS A 259 4.09 -7.93 -19.30
CA CYS A 259 2.74 -8.51 -19.30
C CYS A 259 1.87 -7.83 -18.25
N MET A 260 0.69 -7.38 -18.63
CA MET A 260 -0.31 -6.88 -17.68
C MET A 260 -0.94 -8.07 -16.95
N LYS A 261 -0.30 -8.49 -15.86
CA LYS A 261 -0.51 -9.79 -15.19
C LYS A 261 -1.46 -9.68 -14.00
N GLY A 262 -2.26 -8.64 -13.94
CA GLY A 262 -3.14 -8.44 -12.81
C GLY A 262 -3.61 -7.01 -12.65
N TYR A 263 -4.15 -6.74 -11.48
CA TYR A 263 -4.85 -5.49 -11.20
C TYR A 263 -5.00 -5.25 -9.70
N LEU A 264 -5.17 -3.98 -9.33
CA LEU A 264 -5.31 -3.52 -7.95
C LEU A 264 -6.79 -3.25 -7.63
N CYS A 265 -7.35 -4.01 -6.70
CA CYS A 265 -8.73 -3.85 -6.23
C CYS A 265 -8.80 -3.45 -4.76
N GLY A 266 -9.96 -2.94 -4.35
CA GLY A 266 -10.23 -2.61 -2.96
C GLY A 266 -11.70 -2.67 -2.57
N ILE A 267 -11.95 -2.99 -1.30
CA ILE A 267 -13.26 -2.97 -0.65
C ILE A 267 -13.16 -2.18 0.66
N TYR A 268 -14.27 -1.68 1.18
CA TYR A 268 -14.28 -1.10 2.52
C TYR A 268 -14.00 -2.18 3.57
N ALA A 269 -13.14 -1.87 4.53
CA ALA A 269 -12.89 -2.77 5.65
C ALA A 269 -14.12 -2.86 6.57
N ALA A 270 -14.34 -4.04 7.15
CA ALA A 270 -15.42 -4.24 8.10
C ALA A 270 -15.05 -3.58 9.44
N GLU A 271 -15.83 -2.60 9.87
CA GLU A 271 -15.68 -1.97 11.19
C GLU A 271 -16.28 -2.85 12.28
N ASN A 272 -15.51 -3.11 13.33
CA ASN A 272 -15.91 -3.94 14.46
C ASN A 272 -15.60 -3.20 15.77
N TYR A 273 -16.43 -3.44 16.78
CA TYR A 273 -16.29 -2.81 18.09
C TYR A 273 -15.64 -3.76 19.09
N ILE A 274 -14.81 -3.21 19.97
CA ILE A 274 -14.24 -3.94 21.10
C ILE A 274 -15.19 -3.78 22.28
N THR A 275 -15.87 -4.87 22.62
CA THR A 275 -16.74 -4.96 23.80
C THR A 275 -15.95 -5.23 25.06
#